data_AF-A0A1E4TZA8-F1
#
_entry.id   AF-A0A1E4TZA8-F1
#
_cell.length_a   1.000
_cell.length_b   1.000
_cell.length_c   1.000
_cell.angle_alpha   90.00
_cell.angle_beta   90.00
_cell.angle_gamma   90.00
#
_symmetry.space_group_name_H-M   'P 1'
#
loop_
_entity.id
_entity.type
_entity.pdbx_description
1 polymer ?
#
loop_
_entity_poly.entity_id
_entity_poly.type
_entity_poly.pdbx_seq_one_letter_code
_entity_poly.pdbx_strand_id
1 'polypeptide(L)' 'MCKPSPCSDYINNYGLDGVSWIGCGEHIPYAMSQVSKENWCTCNHSDGSSSEFPPKAGTGSK' A
#
# COMPACT_ATOMS: atom_id res chain seq x y z
N MET A 1 9.03 -10.99 -4.61
CA MET A 1 7.73 -11.47 -5.13
C MET A 1 6.73 -10.33 -4.99
N CYS A 2 6.12 -9.90 -6.09
CA CYS A 2 5.08 -8.87 -6.08
C CYS A 2 3.81 -9.44 -5.47
N LYS A 3 3.30 -8.82 -4.40
CA LYS A 3 2.05 -9.22 -3.77
C LYS A 3 1.42 -8.09 -2.96
N PRO A 4 0.09 -8.17 -2.70
CA PRO A 4 -0.55 -7.37 -1.67
C PRO A 4 0.09 -7.60 -0.30
N SER A 5 0.15 -6.55 0.51
CA SER A 5 0.70 -6.56 1.87
C SER A 5 -0.03 -5.52 2.73
N PRO A 6 -0.21 -5.75 4.03
CA PRO A 6 -0.77 -4.73 4.92
C PRO A 6 -0.01 -3.40 4.84
N CYS A 7 -0.71 -2.28 4.96
CA CYS A 7 -0.06 -0.99 5.14
C CYS A 7 0.61 -0.96 6.52
N SER A 8 1.90 -0.63 6.54
CA SER A 8 2.81 -0.95 7.64
C SER A 8 2.79 0.08 8.78
N ASP A 9 1.63 0.38 9.35
CA ASP A 9 1.57 0.99 10.69
C ASP A 9 1.15 -0.08 11.69
N TYR A 10 2.15 -0.86 12.14
CA TYR A 10 1.98 -1.93 13.12
C TYR A 10 1.86 -1.37 14.55
N ILE A 11 0.98 -0.38 14.78
CA ILE A 11 0.79 0.16 16.13
C ILE A 11 -0.39 -0.48 16.85
N ASN A 12 -1.45 -0.94 16.20
CA ASN A 12 -2.52 -1.65 16.91
C ASN A 12 -3.18 -2.67 15.99
N ASN A 13 -3.51 -3.85 16.53
CA ASN A 13 -4.07 -5.04 15.87
C ASN A 13 -5.47 -4.85 15.23
N TYR A 14 -5.67 -3.77 14.48
CA TYR A 14 -6.75 -3.53 13.54
C TYR A 14 -6.14 -2.87 12.31
N GLY A 15 -6.14 -3.58 11.16
CA GLY A 15 -5.62 -3.13 9.88
C GLY A 15 -6.43 -1.99 9.27
N LEU A 16 -6.37 -0.81 9.89
CA LEU A 16 -7.21 0.35 9.57
C LEU A 16 -6.69 1.21 8.43
N ASP A 17 -5.46 0.95 7.96
CA ASP A 17 -4.83 1.72 6.91
C ASP A 17 -4.77 0.95 5.59
N GLY A 18 -5.62 -0.06 5.41
CA GLY A 18 -5.78 -0.76 4.13
C GLY A 18 -4.60 -1.63 3.69
N VAL A 19 -4.62 -1.99 2.41
CA VAL A 19 -3.68 -2.89 1.75
C VAL A 19 -2.83 -2.10 0.78
N SER A 20 -1.54 -2.37 0.85
CA SER A 20 -0.50 -1.84 0.00
C SER A 20 0.15 -2.99 -0.78
N TRP A 21 1.23 -2.73 -1.50
CA TRP A 21 2.00 -3.70 -2.25
C TRP A 21 3.44 -3.76 -1.72
N ILE A 22 4.07 -4.90 -1.94
CA ILE A 22 5.50 -5.09 -1.67
C ILE A 22 6.15 -5.85 -2.82
N GLY A 23 7.37 -5.46 -3.16
CA GLY A 23 8.20 -6.18 -4.14
C GLY A 23 7.65 -6.20 -5.56
N CYS A 24 6.91 -5.17 -5.96
CA CYS A 24 6.27 -5.07 -7.29
C CYS A 24 7.05 -4.26 -8.32
N GLY A 25 7.88 -3.28 -7.92
CA GLY A 25 8.55 -2.42 -8.89
C GLY A 25 7.52 -1.73 -9.79
N GLU A 26 7.57 -1.98 -11.10
CA GLU A 26 6.59 -1.45 -12.07
C GLU A 26 5.29 -2.29 -12.14
N HIS A 27 5.23 -3.46 -11.51
CA HIS A 27 4.10 -4.38 -11.58
C HIS A 27 3.05 -4.13 -10.47
N ILE A 28 2.98 -2.92 -9.94
CA ILE A 28 2.01 -2.50 -8.90
C ILE A 28 0.55 -2.79 -9.29
N PRO A 29 0.11 -2.52 -10.55
CA PRO A 29 -1.28 -2.77 -10.94
C PRO A 29 -1.71 -4.23 -10.75
N TYR A 30 -0.78 -5.18 -10.91
CA TYR A 30 -1.08 -6.60 -10.73
C TYR A 30 -1.32 -6.99 -9.27
N ALA A 31 -0.55 -6.43 -8.33
CA ALA A 31 -0.82 -6.66 -6.91
C ALA A 31 -2.13 -5.99 -6.49
N MET A 32 -2.36 -4.76 -6.94
CA MET A 32 -3.54 -3.99 -6.53
C MET A 32 -4.82 -4.39 -7.25
N SER A 33 -4.77 -5.13 -8.35
CA SER A 33 -5.96 -5.69 -9.00
C SER A 33 -6.69 -6.75 -8.15
N GLN A 34 -5.98 -7.38 -7.20
CA GLN A 34 -6.55 -8.37 -6.28
C GLN A 34 -7.27 -7.73 -5.08
N VAL A 35 -7.21 -6.40 -4.95
CA VAL A 35 -7.75 -5.66 -3.81
C VAL A 35 -8.65 -4.55 -4.32
N SER A 36 -9.88 -4.45 -3.80
CA SER A 36 -10.75 -3.33 -4.12
C SER A 36 -10.16 -2.00 -3.64
N LYS A 37 -10.35 -0.92 -4.42
CA LYS A 37 -9.80 0.42 -4.15
C LYS A 37 -10.18 0.97 -2.77
N GLU A 38 -11.37 0.60 -2.27
CA GLU A 38 -11.85 0.96 -0.92
C GLU A 38 -10.98 0.39 0.22
N ASN A 39 -10.28 -0.71 -0.04
CA ASN A 39 -9.40 -1.38 0.89
C ASN A 39 -7.94 -1.01 0.65
N TRP A 40 -7.63 -0.09 -0.27
CA TRP A 40 -6.26 0.36 -0.51
C TRP A 40 -5.78 1.24 0.64
N CYS A 41 -4.47 1.25 0.84
CA CYS A 41 -3.87 2.11 1.83
C CYS A 41 -4.05 3.59 1.49
N THR A 42 -4.44 4.37 2.48
CA THR A 42 -4.69 5.82 2.37
C THR A 42 -3.51 6.66 2.85
N CYS A 43 -2.39 6.03 3.25
CA CYS A 43 -1.18 6.76 3.63
C CYS A 43 -0.63 7.59 2.46
N ASN A 44 -0.07 8.74 2.78
CA ASN A 44 0.64 9.56 1.80
C ASN A 44 1.98 8.92 1.45
N HIS A 45 2.45 9.14 0.22
CA HIS A 45 3.79 8.73 -0.17
C HIS A 45 4.82 9.64 0.51
N SER A 46 5.73 9.05 1.29
CA SER A 46 6.77 9.81 2.01
C SER A 46 7.77 10.52 1.07
N ASP A 47 7.87 10.08 -0.18
CA ASP A 47 8.69 10.71 -1.22
C ASP A 47 7.96 11.86 -1.95
N GLY A 48 6.73 12.18 -1.55
CA GLY A 48 5.90 13.20 -2.19
C GLY A 48 5.44 12.82 -3.60
N SER A 49 5.64 11.57 -4.02
CA SER A 49 5.12 11.09 -5.30
C SER A 49 3.60 10.95 -5.23
N SER A 50 2.91 11.51 -6.22
CA SER A 50 1.48 11.27 -6.38
C SER A 50 1.31 10.09 -7.33
N SER A 51 1.18 8.88 -6.77
CA SER A 51 0.79 7.70 -7.52
C SER A 51 -0.70 7.43 -7.31
N GLU A 52 -1.41 6.93 -8.34
CA GLU A 52 -2.78 6.41 -8.18
C GLU A 52 -2.81 5.24 -7.19
N PHE A 53 -1.69 4.54 -7.04
CA PHE A 53 -1.55 3.41 -6.14
C PHE A 53 -1.07 3.85 -4.75
N PRO A 54 -1.42 3.07 -3.70
CA PRO A 54 -0.88 3.31 -2.36
C PRO A 54 0.64 3.28 -2.33
N PRO A 55 1.29 3.91 -1.35
CA PRO A 55 2.74 3.78 -1.15
C PRO A 55 3.11 2.33 -0.87
N LYS A 56 4.36 1.95 -1.15
CA LYS A 56 4.88 0.62 -0.79
C LYS A 56 4.72 0.37 0.72
N ALA A 57 4.45 -0.87 1.10
CA ALA A 57 4.38 -1.25 2.50
C ALA A 57 5.67 -0.83 3.23
N GLY A 58 5.51 -0.04 4.29
CA GLY A 58 6.62 0.49 5.10
C GLY A 58 7.17 1.85 4.67
N THR A 59 6.65 2.46 3.60
CA THR A 59 7.10 3.77 3.11
C THR A 59 6.01 4.83 3.09
N GLY A 60 4.79 4.49 3.51
CA GLY A 60 3.74 5.48 3.69
C GLY A 60 3.97 6.32 4.96
N SER A 61 3.56 7.58 4.92
CA SER A 61 3.47 8.47 6.09
C SER A 61 2.05 9.01 6.21
N LYS A 62 1.55 9.22 7.43
CA LYS A 62 0.29 9.95 7.65
C LYS A 62 0.53 11.46 7.60
#